data_AF-A0A8C5YAI1-F1
#
_entry.id   AF-A0A8C5YAI1-F1
#
_cell.length_a   1.000
_cell.length_b   1.000
_cell.length_c   1.000
_cell.angle_alpha   90.00
_cell.angle_beta   90.00
_cell.angle_gamma   90.00
#
_symmetry.space_group_name_H-M   'P 1'
#
loop_
_entity.id
_entity.type
_entity.pdbx_description
1 polymer ?
#
loop_
_entity_poly.entity_id
_entity_poly.type
_entity_poly.pdbx_seq_one_letter_code
_entity_poly.pdbx_strand_id
1 'polypeptide(L)'
;MQKASWRTYSHTEELAIQHPADEKLQEKAWGAVVPLVGKLKKFYEFSQSCSLFIFFFRSSVKRSSGSFDEYPIFSYPALAKQFAEILHFTLRFDELKMTNPAIQNDFSYYRRTLSRMRINNVPAEGENEVNNELANRMSLFYAEATPMLKTLSDATTKFVSENKNLPIENTTDCLSTMASVCRVMLETPEYRSRFTNEETGNGGRHNTL
;
A
#
# COMPACT_ATOMS: atom_id res chain seq x y z
N MET A 1 9.79 5.68 -11.98
CA MET A 1 9.20 6.29 -10.76
C MET A 1 10.30 6.96 -9.94
N GLN A 2 10.13 8.22 -9.55
CA GLN A 2 11.06 8.94 -8.67
C GLN A 2 11.27 8.15 -7.36
N LYS A 3 12.50 8.13 -6.83
CA LYS A 3 12.82 7.60 -5.50
C LYS A 3 11.88 8.25 -4.48
N ALA A 4 10.88 7.51 -4.00
CA ALA A 4 10.02 7.95 -2.92
C ALA A 4 10.89 8.09 -1.66
N SER A 5 11.26 9.33 -1.32
CA SER A 5 12.03 9.63 -0.13
C SER A 5 11.07 10.04 0.99
N TRP A 6 10.88 9.16 1.96
CA TRP A 6 10.36 9.56 3.27
C TRP A 6 11.48 10.29 4.00
N ARG A 7 11.51 11.61 3.91
CA ARG A 7 12.45 12.40 4.71
C ARG A 7 11.91 12.48 6.13
N THR A 8 12.61 11.83 7.05
CA THR A 8 12.29 11.81 8.46
C THR A 8 12.65 13.16 9.07
N TYR A 9 11.86 13.59 10.05
CA TYR A 9 12.12 14.79 10.85
C TYR A 9 12.44 14.41 12.30
N SER A 10 12.96 13.20 12.49
CA SER A 10 13.25 12.61 13.81
C SER A 10 14.09 13.54 14.69
N HIS A 11 15.07 14.23 14.11
CA HIS A 11 15.90 15.19 14.86
C HIS A 11 15.08 16.38 15.41
N THR A 12 14.16 16.94 14.63
CA THR A 12 13.30 18.04 15.12
C THR A 12 12.27 17.56 16.12
N GLU A 13 11.76 16.33 15.97
CA GLU A 13 10.86 15.71 16.95
C GLU A 13 11.59 15.42 18.27
N GLU A 14 12.82 14.90 18.21
CA GLU A 14 13.67 14.65 19.37
C GLU A 14 13.96 15.94 20.15
N LEU A 15 14.34 17.02 19.45
CA LEU A 15 14.57 18.32 20.07
C LEU A 15 13.30 18.88 20.72
N ALA A 16 12.13 18.73 20.07
CA ALA A 16 10.86 19.12 20.65
C ALA A 16 10.50 18.28 21.90
N ILE A 17 10.85 16.98 21.91
CA ILE A 17 10.64 16.14 23.10
C ILE A 17 11.58 16.53 24.24
N GLN A 18 12.84 16.89 23.94
CA GLN A 18 13.83 17.31 24.94
C GLN A 18 13.54 18.70 25.53
N HIS A 19 12.93 19.59 24.76
CA HIS A 19 12.63 20.97 25.14
C HIS A 19 11.11 21.25 25.07
N PRO A 20 10.29 20.67 25.96
CA PRO A 20 8.83 20.78 25.89
C PRO A 20 8.29 22.19 26.15
N ALA A 21 9.08 23.07 26.79
CA ALA A 21 8.73 24.46 27.04
C ALA A 21 9.04 25.41 25.87
N ASP A 22 9.81 24.95 24.86
CA ASP A 22 10.13 25.76 23.69
C ASP A 22 9.04 25.63 22.62
N GLU A 23 8.16 26.61 22.58
CA GLU A 23 7.02 26.66 21.65
C GLU A 23 7.45 26.66 20.18
N LYS A 24 8.58 27.29 19.83
CA LYS A 24 9.09 27.33 18.45
C LYS A 24 9.53 25.95 17.97
N LEU A 25 10.13 25.16 18.87
CA LEU A 25 10.48 23.77 18.56
C LEU A 25 9.24 22.89 18.42
N GLN A 26 8.21 23.08 19.26
CA GLN A 26 6.94 22.35 19.13
C GLN A 26 6.25 22.65 17.80
N GLU A 27 6.13 23.93 17.44
CA GLU A 27 5.49 24.37 16.19
C GLU A 27 6.24 23.83 14.96
N LYS A 28 7.58 23.89 14.98
CA LYS A 28 8.42 23.37 13.90
C LYS A 28 8.27 21.86 13.72
N ALA A 29 8.28 21.09 14.81
CA ALA A 29 8.07 19.65 14.77
C ALA A 29 6.64 19.30 14.31
N TRP A 30 5.65 20.06 14.77
CA TRP A 30 4.26 19.89 14.35
C TRP A 30 4.06 20.16 12.85
N GLY A 31 4.58 21.29 12.35
CA GLY A 31 4.51 21.64 10.93
C GLY A 31 5.21 20.63 10.02
N ALA A 32 6.23 19.93 10.52
CA ALA A 32 6.92 18.87 9.80
C ALA A 32 6.15 17.55 9.76
N VAL A 33 5.52 17.15 10.88
CA VAL A 33 4.86 15.84 11.01
C VAL A 33 3.46 15.81 10.37
N VAL A 34 2.70 16.91 10.41
CA VAL A 34 1.35 17.00 9.83
C VAL A 34 1.27 16.57 8.36
N PRO A 35 2.11 17.09 7.43
CA PRO A 35 2.06 16.67 6.02
C PRO A 35 2.47 15.21 5.82
N LEU A 36 3.35 14.67 6.68
CA LEU A 36 3.72 13.25 6.65
C LEU A 36 2.52 12.39 7.03
N VAL A 37 1.83 12.71 8.12
CA VAL A 37 0.62 11.99 8.52
C VAL A 37 -0.49 12.10 7.47
N GLY A 38 -0.59 13.22 6.76
CA GLY A 38 -1.46 13.35 5.60
C GLY A 38 -1.15 12.33 4.49
N LYS A 39 0.13 12.02 4.24
CA LYS A 39 0.53 10.93 3.32
C LYS A 39 0.17 9.56 3.89
N LEU A 40 0.43 9.33 5.18
CA LEU A 40 0.07 8.07 5.84
C LEU A 40 -1.44 7.80 5.77
N LYS A 41 -2.26 8.85 5.92
CA LYS A 41 -3.71 8.77 5.78
C LYS A 41 -4.09 8.32 4.36
N LYS A 42 -3.52 8.96 3.33
CA LYS A 42 -3.77 8.59 1.92
C LYS A 42 -3.39 7.13 1.61
N PHE A 43 -2.27 6.64 2.14
CA PHE A 43 -1.87 5.25 1.96
C PHE A 43 -2.82 4.28 2.66
N TYR A 44 -3.26 4.60 3.86
CA TYR A 44 -4.27 3.81 4.56
C TYR A 44 -5.62 3.82 3.82
N GLU A 45 -6.10 4.98 3.35
CA GLU A 45 -7.33 5.07 2.57
C GLU A 45 -7.25 4.31 1.23
N PHE A 46 -6.07 4.35 0.59
CA PHE A 46 -5.80 3.55 -0.59
C PHE A 46 -5.91 2.05 -0.29
N SER A 47 -5.38 1.57 0.85
CA SER A 47 -5.50 0.16 1.25
C SER A 47 -6.95 -0.27 1.41
N GLN A 48 -7.81 0.61 1.94
CA GLN A 48 -9.25 0.36 2.05
C GLN A 48 -9.97 0.38 0.69
N SER A 49 -9.44 1.16 -0.27
CA SER A 49 -9.99 1.31 -1.61
C SER A 49 -9.58 0.18 -2.57
N CYS A 50 -8.75 -0.78 -2.14
CA CYS A 50 -8.36 -1.97 -2.91
C CYS A 50 -9.51 -2.98 -3.13
N SER A 51 -10.76 -2.51 -3.24
CA SER A 51 -11.94 -3.29 -3.63
C SER A 51 -11.83 -3.89 -5.05
N LEU A 52 -10.95 -3.34 -5.90
CA LEU A 52 -10.54 -3.92 -7.19
C LEU A 52 -10.06 -5.37 -7.06
N PHE A 53 -9.42 -5.71 -5.94
CA PHE A 53 -9.00 -7.07 -5.64
C PHE A 53 -10.21 -8.02 -5.52
N ILE A 54 -11.26 -7.59 -4.83
CA ILE A 54 -12.50 -8.37 -4.69
C ILE A 54 -13.21 -8.48 -6.05
N PHE A 55 -13.16 -7.43 -6.88
CA PHE A 55 -13.73 -7.45 -8.23
C PHE A 55 -12.98 -8.44 -9.15
N PHE A 56 -11.66 -8.54 -9.02
CA PHE A 56 -10.85 -9.54 -9.72
C PHE A 56 -11.34 -10.96 -9.44
N PHE A 57 -11.45 -11.35 -8.17
CA PHE A 57 -11.95 -12.68 -7.82
C PHE A 57 -13.40 -12.91 -8.26
N ARG A 58 -14.29 -11.92 -8.07
CA ARG A 58 -15.68 -12.03 -8.55
C ARG A 58 -15.77 -12.26 -10.05
N SER A 59 -14.90 -11.61 -10.83
CA SER A 59 -14.87 -11.74 -12.29
C SER A 59 -14.27 -13.07 -12.74
N SER A 60 -13.22 -13.54 -12.06
CA SER A 60 -12.56 -14.82 -12.36
C SER A 60 -13.39 -16.04 -11.97
N VAL A 61 -14.19 -15.95 -10.88
CA VAL A 61 -14.92 -17.11 -10.33
C VAL A 61 -16.29 -17.35 -10.99
N LYS A 62 -16.94 -16.31 -11.56
CA LYS A 62 -18.29 -16.42 -12.13
C LYS A 62 -18.44 -17.27 -13.40
N ARG A 63 -17.36 -17.83 -13.98
CA ARG A 63 -17.42 -18.50 -15.30
C ARG A 63 -16.88 -19.94 -15.35
N SER A 64 -16.53 -20.56 -14.22
CA SER A 64 -16.17 -21.99 -14.17
C SER A 64 -17.32 -22.97 -14.44
N SER A 65 -18.47 -22.51 -14.98
CA SER A 65 -19.59 -23.36 -15.40
C SER A 65 -19.47 -23.86 -16.86
N GLY A 66 -18.31 -23.69 -17.50
CA GLY A 66 -17.98 -24.28 -18.79
C GLY A 66 -16.59 -24.93 -18.74
N SER A 67 -16.48 -26.13 -19.30
CA SER A 67 -15.28 -26.96 -19.58
C SER A 67 -13.93 -26.49 -19.02
N PHE A 68 -13.28 -27.40 -18.29
CA PHE A 68 -12.04 -27.31 -17.51
C PHE A 68 -10.76 -26.81 -18.23
N ASP A 69 -10.82 -26.38 -19.50
CA ASP A 69 -9.61 -26.22 -20.35
C ASP A 69 -9.17 -24.78 -20.66
N GLU A 70 -9.82 -23.74 -20.12
CA GLU A 70 -9.33 -22.35 -20.28
C GLU A 70 -9.25 -21.63 -18.93
N TYR A 71 -8.04 -21.54 -18.37
CA TYR A 71 -7.79 -20.71 -17.19
C TYR A 71 -8.15 -19.24 -17.46
N PRO A 72 -8.94 -18.57 -16.59
CA PRO A 72 -9.49 -17.22 -16.83
C PRO A 72 -8.45 -16.11 -17.05
N ILE A 73 -7.21 -16.32 -16.61
CA ILE A 73 -6.15 -15.30 -16.62
C ILE A 73 -5.66 -14.96 -18.03
N PHE A 74 -5.67 -15.94 -18.93
CA PHE A 74 -5.30 -15.73 -20.33
C PHE A 74 -6.42 -15.03 -21.12
N SER A 75 -7.67 -15.17 -20.67
CA SER A 75 -8.83 -14.55 -21.30
C SER A 75 -8.96 -13.05 -21.00
N TYR A 76 -8.33 -12.55 -19.92
CA TYR A 76 -8.42 -11.13 -19.51
C TYR A 76 -7.07 -10.54 -19.10
N PRO A 77 -6.14 -10.32 -20.05
CA PRO A 77 -4.81 -9.79 -19.77
C PRO A 77 -4.82 -8.41 -19.09
N ALA A 78 -5.84 -7.57 -19.37
CA ALA A 78 -5.98 -6.27 -18.71
C ALA A 78 -6.28 -6.39 -17.21
N LEU A 79 -7.12 -7.36 -16.83
CA LEU A 79 -7.49 -7.60 -15.44
C LEU A 79 -6.33 -8.25 -14.67
N ALA A 80 -5.61 -9.19 -15.31
CA ALA A 80 -4.38 -9.77 -14.77
C ALA A 80 -3.29 -8.69 -14.56
N LYS A 81 -3.11 -7.77 -15.52
CA LYS A 81 -2.19 -6.64 -15.40
C LYS A 81 -2.54 -5.73 -14.21
N GLN A 82 -3.80 -5.33 -14.07
CA GLN A 82 -4.23 -4.49 -12.94
C GLN A 82 -3.98 -5.17 -11.60
N PHE A 83 -4.25 -6.46 -11.50
CA PHE A 83 -3.97 -7.22 -10.29
C PHE A 83 -2.46 -7.30 -9.99
N ALA A 84 -1.63 -7.51 -11.02
CA ALA A 84 -0.18 -7.50 -10.88
C ALA A 84 0.33 -6.11 -10.44
N GLU A 85 -0.23 -5.01 -10.96
CA GLU A 85 0.10 -3.65 -10.53
C GLU A 85 -0.26 -3.40 -9.06
N ILE A 86 -1.42 -3.90 -8.60
CA ILE A 86 -1.82 -3.83 -7.18
C ILE A 86 -0.83 -4.62 -6.32
N LEU A 87 -0.51 -5.86 -6.68
CA LEU A 87 0.45 -6.68 -5.93
C LEU A 87 1.86 -6.07 -5.91
N HIS A 88 2.31 -5.53 -7.04
CA HIS A 88 3.60 -4.85 -7.14
C HIS A 88 3.62 -3.62 -6.23
N PHE A 89 2.58 -2.79 -6.25
CA PHE A 89 2.45 -1.67 -5.32
C PHE A 89 2.46 -2.14 -3.86
N THR A 90 1.68 -3.18 -3.52
CA THR A 90 1.60 -3.73 -2.17
C THR A 90 2.96 -4.17 -1.66
N LEU A 91 3.68 -4.98 -2.42
CA LEU A 91 4.99 -5.49 -2.02
C LEU A 91 6.02 -4.36 -1.92
N ARG A 92 6.00 -3.41 -2.87
CA ARG A 92 6.92 -2.28 -2.86
C ARG A 92 6.67 -1.33 -1.70
N PHE A 93 5.40 -1.11 -1.35
CA PHE A 93 5.02 -0.32 -0.19
C PHE A 93 5.52 -0.98 1.09
N ASP A 94 5.22 -2.27 1.26
CA ASP A 94 5.57 -3.01 2.47
C ASP A 94 7.10 -3.11 2.65
N GLU A 95 7.86 -3.32 1.56
CA GLU A 95 9.33 -3.27 1.57
C GLU A 95 9.88 -1.91 2.05
N LEU A 96 9.34 -0.82 1.51
CA LEU A 96 9.72 0.54 1.91
C LEU A 96 9.31 0.86 3.35
N LYS A 97 8.20 0.30 3.82
CA LYS A 97 7.72 0.45 5.20
C LYS A 97 8.61 -0.32 6.17
N MET A 98 8.94 -1.58 5.87
CA MET A 98 9.78 -2.42 6.74
C MET A 98 11.18 -1.83 6.92
N THR A 99 11.71 -1.17 5.89
CA THR A 99 13.03 -0.52 5.93
C THR A 99 13.01 0.89 6.56
N ASN A 100 11.85 1.36 7.01
CA ASN A 100 11.69 2.72 7.52
C ASN A 100 10.91 2.77 8.85
N PRO A 101 11.60 2.58 10.00
CA PRO A 101 10.96 2.62 11.32
C PRO A 101 10.37 3.99 11.68
N ALA A 102 10.82 5.07 11.03
CA ALA A 102 10.36 6.42 11.33
C ALA A 102 8.86 6.62 11.05
N ILE A 103 8.26 5.88 10.11
CA ILE A 103 6.82 5.96 9.83
C ILE A 103 5.98 5.75 11.10
N GLN A 104 6.35 4.76 11.94
CA GLN A 104 5.64 4.49 13.18
C GLN A 104 5.95 5.54 14.26
N ASN A 105 7.20 6.04 14.30
CA ASN A 105 7.62 7.06 15.26
C ASN A 105 6.92 8.40 15.00
N ASP A 106 6.96 8.88 13.75
CA ASP A 106 6.33 10.12 13.30
C ASP A 106 4.81 10.07 13.61
N PHE A 107 4.14 8.96 13.29
CA PHE A 107 2.71 8.80 13.58
C PHE A 107 2.41 8.73 15.09
N SER A 108 3.28 8.09 15.87
CA SER A 108 3.17 8.03 17.34
C SER A 108 3.43 9.40 17.98
N TYR A 109 4.34 10.21 17.42
CA TYR A 109 4.55 11.60 17.84
C TYR A 109 3.30 12.44 17.56
N TYR A 110 2.77 12.38 16.34
CA TYR A 110 1.54 13.08 15.95
C TYR A 110 0.37 12.78 16.90
N ARG A 111 0.10 11.50 17.20
CA ARG A 111 -1.00 11.11 18.12
C ARG A 111 -0.82 11.68 19.53
N ARG A 112 0.40 11.65 20.06
CA ARG A 112 0.72 12.21 21.39
C ARG A 112 0.54 13.73 21.42
N THR A 113 1.00 14.43 20.39
CA THR A 113 0.89 15.89 20.28
C THR A 113 -0.57 16.32 20.11
N LEU A 114 -1.34 15.65 19.24
CA LEU A 114 -2.77 15.91 19.05
C LEU A 114 -3.58 15.72 20.35
N SER A 115 -3.27 14.66 21.12
CA SER A 115 -3.92 14.42 22.42
C SER A 115 -3.67 15.57 23.41
N ARG A 116 -2.43 16.07 23.50
CA ARG A 116 -2.08 17.21 24.35
C ARG A 116 -2.78 18.51 23.92
N MET A 117 -2.82 18.80 22.62
CA MET A 117 -3.49 19.99 22.08
C MET A 117 -4.98 20.01 22.41
N ARG A 118 -5.65 18.85 22.32
CA ARG A 118 -7.07 18.70 22.68
C ARG A 118 -7.33 18.92 24.17
N ILE A 119 -6.46 18.43 25.05
CA ILE A 119 -6.57 18.66 26.51
C ILE A 119 -6.44 20.16 26.84
N ASN A 120 -5.60 20.87 26.10
CA ASN A 120 -5.35 22.29 26.30
C ASN A 120 -6.33 23.22 25.54
N ASN A 121 -7.40 22.68 24.94
CA ASN A 121 -8.38 23.43 24.13
C ASN A 121 -7.77 24.29 23.00
N VAL A 122 -6.60 23.92 22.49
CA VAL A 122 -6.01 24.59 21.33
C VAL A 122 -6.73 24.06 20.07
N PRO A 123 -7.39 24.90 19.26
CA PRO A 123 -8.00 24.46 18.01
C PRO A 123 -6.91 23.89 17.10
N ALA A 124 -7.04 22.62 16.73
CA ALA A 124 -6.22 22.07 15.67
C ALA A 124 -6.68 22.68 14.34
N GLU A 125 -6.05 23.78 13.91
CA GLU A 125 -6.35 24.38 12.61
C GLU A 125 -5.95 23.41 11.49
N GLY A 126 -6.95 22.84 10.80
CA GLY A 126 -6.74 22.10 9.57
C GLY A 126 -7.81 21.05 9.27
N GLU A 127 -8.47 21.16 8.11
CA GLU A 127 -9.45 20.22 7.53
C GLU A 127 -8.94 18.75 7.35
N ASN A 128 -7.73 18.44 7.78
CA ASN A 128 -7.10 17.12 7.65
C ASN A 128 -7.04 16.35 8.98
N GLU A 129 -7.94 16.62 9.93
CA GLU A 129 -7.93 15.94 11.21
C GLU A 129 -8.16 14.42 11.03
N VAL A 130 -7.10 13.66 11.29
CA VAL A 130 -7.22 12.24 11.62
C VAL A 130 -7.95 12.18 12.96
N ASN A 131 -9.25 11.87 12.94
CA ASN A 131 -10.02 11.70 14.17
C ASN A 131 -9.48 10.52 15.01
N ASN A 132 -9.88 10.42 16.28
CA ASN A 132 -9.30 9.43 17.20
C ASN A 132 -9.51 7.99 16.72
N GLU A 133 -10.70 7.67 16.19
CA GLU A 133 -11.02 6.35 15.67
C GLU A 133 -10.18 5.97 14.45
N LEU A 134 -10.06 6.88 13.47
CA LEU A 134 -9.21 6.71 12.29
C LEU A 134 -7.75 6.57 12.71
N ALA A 135 -7.28 7.34 13.68
CA ALA A 135 -5.92 7.25 14.20
C ALA A 135 -5.64 5.88 14.82
N ASN A 136 -6.62 5.29 15.52
CA ASN A 136 -6.49 3.96 16.09
C ASN A 136 -6.41 2.89 14.99
N ARG A 137 -7.26 2.96 13.98
CA ARG A 137 -7.22 2.04 12.83
C ARG A 137 -5.91 2.15 12.04
N MET A 138 -5.45 3.38 11.78
CA MET A 138 -4.15 3.62 11.15
C MET A 138 -2.98 3.09 12.02
N SER A 139 -3.07 3.20 13.35
CA SER A 139 -2.02 2.68 14.24
C SER A 139 -1.89 1.17 14.12
N LEU A 140 -3.02 0.45 14.12
CA LEU A 140 -3.04 -0.99 13.90
C LEU A 140 -2.50 -1.35 12.52
N PHE A 141 -2.90 -0.60 11.48
CA PHE A 141 -2.38 -0.78 10.13
C PHE A 141 -0.85 -0.64 10.11
N TYR A 142 -0.27 0.45 10.62
CA TYR A 142 1.18 0.65 10.56
C TYR A 142 2.00 -0.19 11.54
N ALA A 143 1.38 -0.83 12.53
CA ALA A 143 2.04 -1.79 13.41
C ALA A 143 2.42 -3.09 12.68
N GLU A 144 1.63 -3.51 11.69
CA GLU A 144 1.87 -4.71 10.90
C GLU A 144 3.16 -4.60 10.08
N ALA A 145 3.95 -5.67 9.99
CA ALA A 145 5.18 -5.67 9.18
C ALA A 145 4.88 -5.42 7.69
N THR A 146 3.80 -6.02 7.19
CA THR A 146 3.36 -5.96 5.79
C THR A 146 1.90 -5.51 5.70
N PRO A 147 1.61 -4.23 5.99
CA PRO A 147 0.25 -3.73 6.19
C PRO A 147 -0.64 -3.82 4.93
N MET A 148 -0.08 -3.58 3.75
CA MET A 148 -0.83 -3.70 2.50
C MET A 148 -1.11 -5.17 2.18
N LEU A 149 -0.12 -6.05 2.35
CA LEU A 149 -0.31 -7.48 2.11
C LEU A 149 -1.30 -8.10 3.10
N LYS A 150 -1.26 -7.70 4.38
CA LYS A 150 -2.24 -8.12 5.39
C LYS A 150 -3.65 -7.70 4.98
N THR A 151 -3.82 -6.47 4.50
CA THR A 151 -5.12 -5.96 4.01
C THR A 151 -5.64 -6.79 2.82
N LEU A 152 -4.78 -7.14 1.87
CA LEU A 152 -5.16 -8.01 0.74
C LEU A 152 -5.50 -9.42 1.21
N SER A 153 -4.73 -9.99 2.13
CA SER A 153 -4.98 -11.33 2.70
C SER A 153 -6.34 -11.38 3.41
N ASP A 154 -6.65 -10.37 4.22
CA ASP A 154 -7.93 -10.26 4.92
C ASP A 154 -9.09 -10.08 3.94
N ALA A 155 -8.91 -9.27 2.89
CA ALA A 155 -9.90 -9.10 1.84
C ALA A 155 -10.15 -10.42 1.07
N THR A 156 -9.11 -11.21 0.79
CA THR A 156 -9.21 -12.54 0.18
C THR A 156 -10.03 -13.49 1.07
N THR A 157 -9.66 -13.54 2.35
CA THR A 157 -10.29 -14.41 3.34
C THR A 157 -11.76 -14.07 3.52
N LYS A 158 -12.07 -12.76 3.58
CA LYS A 158 -13.44 -12.24 3.63
C LYS A 158 -14.22 -12.61 2.37
N PHE A 159 -13.64 -12.46 1.18
CA PHE A 159 -14.27 -12.84 -0.07
C PHE A 159 -14.69 -14.32 -0.09
N VAL A 160 -13.77 -15.24 0.27
CA VAL A 160 -14.09 -16.67 0.34
C VAL A 160 -15.19 -16.95 1.37
N SER A 161 -15.12 -16.30 2.53
CA SER A 161 -16.09 -16.49 3.62
C SER A 161 -17.50 -15.99 3.27
N GLU A 162 -17.61 -14.91 2.50
CA GLU A 162 -18.88 -14.31 2.07
C GLU A 162 -19.50 -15.03 0.85
N ASN A 163 -18.70 -15.75 0.06
CA ASN A 163 -19.15 -16.42 -1.15
C ASN A 163 -19.11 -17.95 -0.99
N LYS A 164 -19.76 -18.48 0.04
CA LYS A 164 -19.78 -19.93 0.37
C LYS A 164 -20.35 -20.82 -0.74
N ASN A 165 -21.08 -20.24 -1.68
CA ASN A 165 -21.64 -20.92 -2.85
C ASN A 165 -20.60 -21.11 -3.97
N LEU A 166 -19.43 -20.50 -3.86
CA LEU A 166 -18.34 -20.63 -4.81
C LEU A 166 -17.30 -21.61 -4.24
N PRO A 167 -16.86 -22.61 -5.02
CA PRO A 167 -15.77 -23.47 -4.61
C PRO A 167 -14.49 -22.68 -4.30
N ILE A 168 -13.84 -23.00 -3.19
CA ILE A 168 -12.62 -22.31 -2.73
C ILE A 168 -11.47 -22.48 -3.73
N GLU A 169 -11.43 -23.63 -4.43
CA GLU A 169 -10.46 -23.93 -5.47
C GLU A 169 -10.42 -22.85 -6.56
N ASN A 170 -11.55 -22.22 -6.90
CA ASN A 170 -11.54 -21.14 -7.90
C ASN A 170 -10.68 -19.94 -7.48
N THR A 171 -10.59 -19.67 -6.18
CA THR A 171 -9.76 -18.57 -5.64
C THR A 171 -8.30 -19.02 -5.55
N THR A 172 -8.06 -20.23 -5.01
CA THR A 172 -6.70 -20.74 -4.80
C THR A 172 -6.01 -21.11 -6.11
N ASP A 173 -6.72 -21.66 -7.08
CA ASP A 173 -6.19 -22.03 -8.40
C ASP A 173 -5.86 -20.78 -9.22
N CYS A 174 -6.68 -19.73 -9.11
CA CYS A 174 -6.39 -18.44 -9.72
C CYS A 174 -5.06 -17.86 -9.19
N LEU A 175 -4.89 -17.81 -7.87
CA LEU A 175 -3.64 -17.37 -7.23
C LEU A 175 -2.45 -18.27 -7.61
N SER A 176 -2.65 -19.59 -7.63
CA SER A 176 -1.61 -20.57 -7.97
C SER A 176 -1.17 -20.46 -9.44
N THR A 177 -2.12 -20.19 -10.34
CA THR A 177 -1.86 -19.93 -11.75
C THR A 177 -1.01 -18.67 -11.90
N MET A 178 -1.35 -17.58 -11.20
CA MET A 178 -0.55 -16.35 -11.22
C MET A 178 0.88 -16.59 -10.73
N ALA A 179 1.03 -17.27 -9.60
CA ALA A 179 2.34 -17.60 -9.05
C ALA A 179 3.16 -18.44 -10.04
N SER A 180 2.52 -19.42 -10.69
CA SER A 180 3.15 -20.28 -11.69
C SER A 180 3.58 -19.50 -12.94
N VAL A 181 2.74 -18.59 -13.43
CA VAL A 181 3.09 -17.70 -14.57
C VAL A 181 4.27 -16.82 -14.21
N CYS A 182 4.26 -16.15 -13.06
CA CYS A 182 5.38 -15.34 -12.59
C CYS A 182 6.67 -16.17 -12.48
N ARG A 183 6.59 -17.39 -11.93
CA ARG A 183 7.74 -18.30 -11.83
C ARG A 183 8.30 -18.64 -13.21
N VAL A 184 7.45 -19.07 -14.15
CA VAL A 184 7.87 -19.41 -15.52
C VAL A 184 8.51 -18.21 -16.23
N MET A 185 7.94 -17.01 -16.06
CA MET A 185 8.48 -15.78 -16.65
C MET A 185 9.87 -15.41 -16.10
N LEU A 186 10.17 -15.74 -14.84
CA LEU A 186 11.45 -15.45 -14.20
C LEU A 186 12.51 -16.55 -14.45
N GLU A 187 12.09 -17.81 -14.52
CA GLU A 187 12.98 -18.98 -14.63
C GLU A 187 13.32 -19.34 -16.09
N THR A 188 12.50 -18.94 -17.06
CA THR A 188 12.72 -19.22 -18.49
C THR A 188 13.62 -18.14 -19.11
N PRO A 189 14.86 -18.46 -19.53
CA PRO A 189 15.83 -17.47 -20.04
C PRO A 189 15.33 -16.68 -21.27
N GLU A 190 14.54 -17.32 -22.13
CA GLU A 190 13.96 -16.72 -23.33
C GLU A 190 12.95 -15.61 -22.98
N TYR A 191 12.20 -15.77 -21.90
CA TYR A 191 11.30 -14.73 -21.41
C TYR A 191 12.08 -13.64 -20.69
N ARG A 192 13.02 -14.01 -19.82
CA ARG A 192 13.85 -13.06 -19.08
C ARG A 192 14.59 -12.09 -20.00
N SER A 193 15.20 -12.59 -21.06
CA SER A 193 15.94 -11.78 -22.06
C SER A 193 15.04 -10.82 -22.85
N ARG A 194 13.77 -11.17 -23.06
CA ARG A 194 12.78 -10.27 -23.68
C ARG A 194 12.33 -9.15 -22.75
N PHE A 195 12.25 -9.40 -21.44
CA PHE A 195 11.83 -8.39 -20.45
C PHE A 195 12.95 -7.45 -20.01
N THR A 196 14.22 -7.86 -20.06
CA THR A 196 15.36 -7.00 -19.68
C THR A 196 15.66 -5.87 -20.68
N ASN A 197 15.05 -5.88 -21.87
CA ASN A 197 15.38 -4.93 -22.94
C ASN A 197 14.49 -3.68 -23.00
N GLU A 198 13.41 -3.57 -22.20
CA GLU A 198 12.44 -2.46 -22.33
C GLU A 198 12.37 -1.45 -21.17
N GLU A 199 13.03 -1.67 -20.03
CA GLU A 199 13.01 -0.69 -18.92
C GLU A 199 14.36 0.01 -18.64
N THR A 200 15.35 -0.09 -19.52
CA THR A 200 16.64 0.61 -19.30
C THR A 200 17.32 1.05 -20.61
N GLY A 201 16.81 2.09 -21.27
CA GLY A 201 17.60 2.76 -22.33
C GLY A 201 16.85 3.74 -23.22
N ASN A 202 17.21 5.02 -23.10
CA ASN A 202 17.00 6.12 -24.06
C ASN A 202 15.55 6.57 -24.32
N GLY A 203 15.17 7.83 -24.07
CA GLY A 203 16.02 9.01 -24.21
C GLY A 203 16.49 9.22 -25.66
N GLY A 204 15.78 8.69 -26.65
CA GLY A 204 16.02 8.95 -28.07
C GLY A 204 15.01 9.97 -28.59
N ARG A 205 15.31 11.26 -28.42
CA ARG A 205 14.71 12.30 -29.26
C ARG A 205 15.11 11.99 -30.70
N HIS A 206 14.17 11.48 -31.49
CA HIS A 206 14.28 11.50 -32.93
C HIS A 206 14.15 12.97 -33.36
N ASN A 207 15.28 13.64 -33.56
CA ASN A 207 15.35 14.83 -34.40
C ASN A 207 14.99 14.38 -35.82
N THR A 208 13.80 14.73 -36.28
CA THR A 208 13.52 14.82 -37.72
C THR A 208 12.59 16.00 -37.93
N LEU A 209 13.22 17.12 -38.31
CA LEU A 209 12.67 18.39 -38.83
C LEU A 209 11.70 19.17 -37.94
#